data_AF-A0A4Q4BQF5-F1
#
_entry.id   AF-A0A4Q4BQF5-F1
#
_cell.length_a   1.000
_cell.length_b   1.000
_cell.length_c   1.000
_cell.angle_alpha   90.00
_cell.angle_beta   90.00
_cell.angle_gamma   90.00
#
_symmetry.space_group_name_H-M   'P 1'
#
loop_
_entity.id
_entity.type
_entity.pdbx_description
1 polymer ?
#
loop_
_entity_poly.entity_id
_entity_poly.type
_entity_poly.pdbx_seq_one_letter_code
_entity_poly.pdbx_strand_id
1 'polypeptide(L)'
;SCLKAVVEDPAFATSQPYAQTFLDSMAIVKDFWAEPSYASLLQASQARIHEYVVAGNGTAKEALDGLIADWTEVFEDDGKL
;
A
#
# COMPACT_ATOMS: atom_id res chain seq x y z
N SER A 1 15.96 -8.34 -6.94
CA SER A 1 15.22 -7.16 -7.41
C SER A 1 15.59 -6.93 -8.87
N CYS A 2 14.62 -7.01 -9.76
CA CYS A 2 14.81 -6.71 -11.17
C CYS A 2 15.13 -5.21 -11.28
N LEU A 3 16.21 -4.83 -11.97
CA LEU A 3 16.61 -3.46 -12.36
C LEU A 3 17.54 -2.64 -11.43
N LYS A 4 18.14 -3.22 -10.39
CA LYS A 4 19.12 -2.50 -9.54
C LYS A 4 20.24 -1.81 -10.34
N ALA A 5 20.77 -2.51 -11.35
CA ALA A 5 21.82 -1.99 -12.25
C ALA A 5 21.39 -0.79 -13.11
N VAL A 6 20.10 -0.60 -13.35
CA VAL A 6 19.57 0.51 -14.15
C VAL A 6 19.33 1.75 -13.28
N VAL A 7 18.78 1.55 -12.08
CA VAL A 7 18.46 2.66 -11.16
C VAL A 7 19.70 3.21 -10.45
N GLU A 8 20.77 2.40 -10.32
CA GLU A 8 22.05 2.81 -9.74
C GLU A 8 23.01 3.42 -10.77
N ASP A 9 22.64 3.47 -12.06
CA ASP A 9 23.45 4.14 -13.07
C ASP A 9 23.54 5.64 -12.77
N PRO A 10 24.74 6.25 -12.75
CA PRO A 10 24.91 7.68 -12.44
C PRO A 10 24.12 8.62 -13.36
N ALA A 11 23.80 8.20 -14.58
CA ALA A 11 23.02 8.97 -15.54
C ALA A 11 21.50 8.77 -15.38
N PHE A 12 21.05 7.83 -14.55
CA PHE A 12 19.63 7.51 -14.42
C PHE A 12 18.81 8.71 -13.95
N ALA A 13 19.25 9.40 -12.90
CA ALA A 13 18.54 10.54 -12.29
C ALA A 13 18.20 11.67 -13.29
N THR A 14 19.05 11.85 -14.30
CA THR A 14 18.90 12.90 -15.33
C THR A 14 18.37 12.36 -16.67
N SER A 15 18.15 11.04 -16.78
CA SER A 15 17.76 10.39 -18.04
C SER A 15 16.37 10.80 -18.53
N GLN A 16 15.43 11.11 -17.62
CA GLN A 16 14.06 11.49 -17.92
C GLN A 16 13.49 12.44 -16.85
N PRO A 17 12.45 13.25 -17.17
CA PRO A 17 11.88 14.26 -16.26
C PRO A 17 11.43 13.78 -14.87
N TYR A 18 11.14 12.48 -14.71
CA TYR A 18 10.67 11.89 -13.45
C TYR A 18 11.63 10.86 -12.85
N ALA A 19 12.81 10.67 -13.43
CA ALA A 19 13.74 9.62 -13.00
C ALA A 19 14.27 9.88 -11.57
N GLN A 20 14.61 11.12 -11.23
CA GLN A 20 14.96 11.48 -9.85
C GLN A 20 13.79 11.27 -8.88
N THR A 21 12.59 11.73 -9.24
CA THR A 21 11.39 11.56 -8.40
C THR A 21 11.04 10.08 -8.18
N PHE A 22 11.30 9.23 -9.18
CA PHE A 22 11.18 7.78 -9.05
C PHE A 22 12.18 7.22 -8.02
N LEU A 23 13.45 7.63 -8.04
CA LEU A 23 14.43 7.23 -7.03
C LEU A 23 14.01 7.65 -5.62
N ASP A 24 13.57 8.89 -5.47
CA ASP A 24 13.10 9.42 -4.18
C ASP A 24 11.90 8.61 -3.66
N SER A 25 10.99 8.21 -4.56
CA SER A 25 9.83 7.37 -4.24
C SER A 25 10.23 5.93 -3.88
N MET A 26 11.23 5.37 -4.55
CA MET A 26 11.77 4.03 -4.24
C MET A 26 12.48 3.99 -2.88
N ALA A 27 13.08 5.09 -2.44
CA ALA A 27 13.69 5.18 -1.11
C ALA A 27 12.66 5.06 0.03
N ILE A 28 11.40 5.45 -0.22
CA ILE A 28 10.31 5.38 0.75
C ILE A 28 9.37 4.18 0.53
N VAL A 29 9.55 3.44 -0.56
CA VAL A 29 8.66 2.32 -0.89
C VAL A 29 8.77 1.24 0.19
N LYS A 30 7.62 0.72 0.59
CA LYS A 30 7.54 -0.50 1.39
C LYS A 30 7.04 -1.60 0.48
N ASP A 31 7.73 -2.73 0.49
CA ASP A 31 7.34 -3.89 -0.30
C ASP A 31 6.21 -4.61 0.43
N PHE A 32 4.98 -4.28 0.04
CA PHE A 32 3.77 -4.86 0.61
C PHE A 32 3.42 -6.23 0.00
N TRP A 33 4.02 -6.60 -1.15
CA TRP A 33 3.74 -7.88 -1.82
C TRP A 33 4.38 -9.08 -1.13
N ALA A 34 5.35 -8.85 -0.25
CA ALA A 34 5.97 -9.90 0.56
C ALA A 34 5.07 -10.38 1.72
N GLU A 35 3.95 -9.70 2.00
CA GLU A 35 3.05 -10.00 3.11
C GLU A 35 1.95 -10.99 2.65
N PRO A 36 1.91 -12.26 3.12
CA PRO A 36 0.88 -13.23 2.76
C PRO A 36 -0.56 -12.72 2.93
N SER A 37 -0.80 -11.91 3.95
CA SER A 37 -2.12 -11.35 4.26
C SER A 37 -2.55 -10.21 3.34
N TYR A 38 -1.63 -9.69 2.50
CA TYR A 38 -1.83 -8.42 1.79
C TYR A 38 -3.10 -8.40 0.94
N ALA A 39 -3.42 -9.50 0.25
CA ALA A 39 -4.63 -9.59 -0.55
C ALA A 39 -5.90 -9.37 0.29
N SER A 40 -5.99 -10.00 1.46
CA SER A 40 -7.11 -9.85 2.39
C SER A 40 -7.18 -8.44 2.96
N LEU A 41 -6.02 -7.89 3.38
CA LEU A 41 -5.93 -6.52 3.90
C LEU A 41 -6.38 -5.48 2.85
N LEU A 42 -5.98 -5.69 1.59
CA LEU A 42 -6.34 -4.81 0.48
C LEU A 42 -7.84 -4.89 0.16
N GLN A 43 -8.43 -6.09 0.18
CA GLN A 43 -9.87 -6.27 -0.05
C GLN A 43 -10.70 -5.55 1.01
N ALA A 44 -10.36 -5.69 2.29
CA ALA A 44 -11.03 -4.99 3.37
C ALA A 44 -10.92 -3.46 3.21
N SER A 45 -9.72 -2.95 2.87
CA SER A 45 -9.50 -1.53 2.59
C SER A 45 -10.38 -1.01 1.47
N GLN A 46 -10.42 -1.74 0.35
CA GLN A 46 -11.21 -1.35 -0.81
C GLN A 46 -12.70 -1.31 -0.47
N ALA A 47 -13.23 -2.32 0.23
CA ALA A 47 -14.63 -2.37 0.62
C ALA A 47 -15.02 -1.20 1.54
N ARG A 48 -14.27 -0.97 2.63
CA ARG A 48 -14.56 0.06 3.62
C ARG A 48 -14.44 1.47 3.06
N ILE A 49 -13.39 1.74 2.29
CA ILE A 49 -13.16 3.05 1.69
C ILE A 49 -14.18 3.32 0.58
N HIS A 50 -14.52 2.32 -0.23
CA HIS A 50 -15.53 2.47 -1.29
C HIS A 50 -16.90 2.85 -0.71
N GLU A 51 -17.32 2.18 0.37
CA GLU A 51 -18.61 2.44 1.02
C GLU A 51 -18.75 3.91 1.44
N TYR A 52 -17.70 4.49 2.01
CA TYR A 52 -17.71 5.89 2.40
C TYR A 52 -17.51 6.86 1.22
N VAL A 53 -16.46 6.68 0.43
CA VAL A 53 -16.02 7.67 -0.58
C VAL A 53 -16.88 7.62 -1.84
N VAL A 54 -17.31 6.43 -2.27
CA VAL A 54 -18.02 6.23 -3.54
C VAL A 54 -19.51 6.09 -3.32
N ALA A 55 -19.94 5.25 -2.38
CA ALA A 55 -21.36 5.05 -2.09
C ALA A 55 -21.95 6.16 -1.21
N GLY A 56 -21.11 6.93 -0.50
CA GLY A 56 -21.54 8.05 0.35
C GLY A 56 -22.20 7.60 1.65
N ASN A 57 -21.94 6.36 2.08
CA ASN A 57 -22.56 5.76 3.25
C ASN A 57 -21.66 5.89 4.50
N GLY A 58 -22.27 6.26 5.62
CA GLY A 58 -21.58 6.43 6.90
C GLY A 58 -20.58 7.60 6.90
N THR A 59 -19.62 7.52 7.81
CA THR A 59 -18.58 8.54 8.02
C THR A 59 -17.18 8.00 7.79
N ALA A 60 -16.22 8.90 7.57
CA ALA A 60 -14.81 8.54 7.49
C ALA A 60 -14.34 7.76 8.73
N LYS A 61 -14.84 8.13 9.92
CA LYS A 61 -14.50 7.46 11.17
C LYS A 61 -15.03 6.03 11.18
N GLU A 62 -16.29 5.81 10.84
CA GLU A 62 -16.88 4.46 10.82
C GLU A 62 -16.19 3.55 9.79
N ALA A 63 -15.83 4.09 8.62
CA ALA A 63 -15.09 3.35 7.62
C ALA A 63 -13.70 2.92 8.13
N LEU A 64 -12.96 3.83 8.77
CA LEU A 64 -11.64 3.54 9.31
C LEU A 64 -11.68 2.64 10.55
N ASP A 65 -12.62 2.85 11.47
CA ASP A 65 -12.82 1.99 12.63
C ASP A 65 -13.20 0.57 12.20
N GLY A 66 -14.07 0.43 11.19
CA GLY A 66 -14.41 -0.87 10.59
C GLY A 66 -13.23 -1.53 9.89
N LEU A 67 -12.42 -0.76 9.17
CA LEU A 67 -11.19 -1.28 8.55
C LEU A 67 -10.19 -1.80 9.59
N ILE A 68 -10.03 -1.09 10.71
CA ILE A 68 -9.17 -1.54 11.81
C ILE A 68 -9.67 -2.90 12.34
N ALA A 69 -10.98 -3.05 12.56
CA ALA A 69 -11.54 -4.30 13.03
C ALA A 69 -11.26 -5.47 12.06
N ASP A 70 -11.51 -5.28 10.76
CA ASP A 70 -11.27 -6.30 9.75
C ASP A 70 -9.78 -6.71 9.69
N TRP A 71 -8.88 -5.73 9.79
CA TRP A 71 -7.44 -6.00 9.78
C TRP A 71 -6.96 -6.68 11.05
N THR A 72 -7.53 -6.34 12.21
CA THR A 72 -7.23 -7.03 13.47
C THR A 72 -7.57 -8.51 13.37
N GLU A 73 -8.74 -8.86 12.83
CA GLU A 73 -9.15 -10.26 12.62
C GLU A 73 -8.15 -11.01 11.71
N VAL A 74 -7.78 -10.41 10.57
CA VAL A 74 -6.78 -11.02 9.66
C VAL A 74 -5.44 -11.23 10.35
N PHE A 75 -4.98 -10.28 11.17
CA PHE A 75 -3.71 -10.41 11.86
C PHE A 75 -3.76 -11.42 13.03
N GLU A 76 -4.88 -11.57 13.72
CA GLU A 76 -5.09 -12.62 14.72
C GLU A 76 -5.06 -14.01 14.04
N ASP A 77 -5.74 -14.18 12.90
CA ASP A 77 -5.73 -15.42 12.12
C ASP A 77 -4.33 -15.80 11.62
N ASP A 78 -3.52 -14.80 11.25
CA ASP A 78 -2.13 -14.99 10.85
C ASP A 78 -1.14 -15.11 12.03
N GLY A 79 -1.62 -15.03 13.27
CA GLY A 79 -0.81 -15.15 14.49
C GLY A 79 0.17 -13.99 14.70
N LYS A 80 -0.15 -12.80 14.18
CA LYS A 80 0.64 -11.57 14.27
C LYS A 80 0.15 -10.61 15.36
N LEU A 81 -1.02 -10.88 15.92
CA LEU A 81 -1.63 -10.25 17.09
C LEU A 81 -2.04 -11.35 18.07
#